data_AF-A0A9P5J5V0-F1
#
_entry.id   AF-A0A9P5J5V0-F1
#
_cell.length_a   1.000
_cell.length_b   1.000
_cell.length_c   1.000
_cell.angle_alpha   90.00
_cell.angle_beta   90.00
_cell.angle_gamma   90.00
#
_symmetry.space_group_name_H-M   'P 1'
#
loop_
_entity.id
_entity.type
_entity.pdbx_description
1 polymer ?
#
loop_
_entity_poly.entity_id
_entity_poly.type
_entity_poly.pdbx_seq_one_letter_code
_entity_poly.pdbx_strand_id
1 'polypeptide(L)'
;MFKRPFTRPTPPCGDVAAPLVEPTEPVVPWSLFPRLALLQKPGRAPKRFAPRFVPHPFRPNVPASERIFFWVSPDSISRRRLLASKFSIPQLLTYDNALVASLADGTRVLYGGALIDWIQWCDRMTLPENRRLPIARDDLRMFLASKVGVEGASKSSNVLAGLRAWHIIQDVPWAGDDLILSYLRRATASTAPPSSFRPP
;
A
#
# COMPACT_ATOMS: atom_id res chain seq x y z
N MET A 1 -44.91 17.75 -67.56
CA MET A 1 -45.47 17.17 -66.32
C MET A 1 -44.83 15.79 -66.13
N PHE A 2 -44.53 15.41 -64.89
CA PHE A 2 -43.98 14.13 -64.36
C PHE A 2 -42.67 14.35 -63.57
N LYS A 3 -42.86 14.71 -62.29
CA LYS A 3 -41.84 14.75 -61.24
C LYS A 3 -41.48 13.31 -60.85
N ARG A 4 -40.20 12.95 -60.90
CA ARG A 4 -39.68 11.68 -60.35
C ARG A 4 -39.59 11.79 -58.81
N PRO A 5 -40.00 10.78 -58.04
CA PRO A 5 -39.90 10.82 -56.58
C PRO A 5 -38.46 10.56 -56.11
N PHE A 6 -37.99 11.42 -55.21
CA PHE A 6 -36.72 11.27 -54.48
C PHE A 6 -36.80 10.08 -53.51
N THR A 7 -35.97 9.06 -53.72
CA THR A 7 -35.71 8.01 -52.73
C THR A 7 -34.70 8.52 -51.70
N ARG A 8 -35.04 8.42 -50.41
CA ARG A 8 -34.11 8.74 -49.31
C ARG A 8 -33.07 7.63 -49.18
N PRO A 9 -31.77 7.96 -49.00
CA PRO A 9 -30.79 6.99 -48.55
C PRO A 9 -30.99 6.67 -47.07
N THR A 10 -31.05 5.37 -46.75
CA THR A 10 -30.97 4.84 -45.38
C THR A 10 -29.56 5.05 -44.82
N PRO A 11 -29.38 5.63 -43.62
CA PRO A 11 -28.09 5.66 -42.95
C PRO A 11 -27.72 4.29 -42.36
N PRO A 12 -26.42 4.03 -42.15
CA PRO A 12 -25.86 2.69 -42.07
C PRO A 12 -26.09 1.98 -40.74
N CYS A 13 -25.97 0.65 -40.87
CA CYS A 13 -25.83 -0.39 -39.86
C CYS A 13 -25.21 0.10 -38.54
N GLY A 14 -25.86 -0.26 -37.43
CA GLY A 14 -25.49 0.16 -36.09
C GLY A 14 -24.03 -0.10 -35.77
N ASP A 15 -23.36 0.96 -35.34
CA ASP A 15 -22.18 0.86 -34.48
C ASP A 15 -22.62 0.12 -33.21
N VAL A 16 -22.31 -1.17 -33.15
CA VAL A 16 -22.27 -1.87 -31.88
C VAL A 16 -21.11 -1.25 -31.13
N ALA A 17 -21.41 -0.23 -30.32
CA ALA A 17 -20.49 0.31 -29.35
C ALA A 17 -19.90 -0.89 -28.59
N ALA A 18 -18.60 -1.14 -28.79
CA ALA A 18 -17.86 -2.07 -27.97
C ALA A 18 -18.17 -1.71 -26.52
N PRO A 19 -18.56 -2.68 -25.67
CA PRO A 19 -18.86 -2.37 -24.28
C PRO A 19 -17.63 -1.67 -23.73
N LEU A 20 -17.84 -0.44 -23.27
CA LEU A 20 -16.87 0.28 -22.46
C LEU A 20 -16.45 -0.70 -21.39
N VAL A 21 -15.23 -1.23 -21.49
CA VAL A 21 -14.63 -2.05 -20.46
C VAL A 21 -14.63 -1.14 -19.24
N GLU A 22 -15.62 -1.33 -18.37
CA GLU A 22 -15.60 -0.69 -17.05
C GLU A 22 -14.21 -0.97 -16.49
N PRO A 23 -13.49 0.04 -15.98
CA PRO A 23 -12.18 -0.19 -15.39
C PRO A 23 -12.40 -1.23 -14.32
N THR A 24 -11.97 -2.46 -14.61
CA THR A 24 -12.13 -3.59 -13.71
C THR A 24 -11.43 -3.14 -12.45
N GLU A 25 -12.20 -2.83 -11.40
CA GLU A 25 -11.61 -2.38 -10.15
C GLU A 25 -10.50 -3.38 -9.82
N PRO A 26 -9.30 -2.92 -9.43
CA PRO A 26 -8.21 -3.84 -9.13
C PRO A 26 -8.59 -4.66 -7.89
N VAL A 27 -9.29 -5.77 -8.09
CA VAL A 27 -9.69 -6.69 -7.04
C VAL A 27 -8.44 -7.43 -6.62
N VAL A 28 -8.05 -7.26 -5.35
CA VAL A 28 -6.96 -8.03 -4.78
C VAL A 28 -7.40 -9.50 -4.73
N PRO A 29 -6.70 -10.43 -5.40
CA PRO A 29 -7.06 -11.84 -5.39
C PRO A 29 -6.63 -12.45 -4.05
N TRP A 30 -7.46 -12.29 -3.02
CA TRP A 30 -7.14 -12.71 -1.66
C TRP A 30 -6.86 -14.22 -1.51
N SER A 31 -7.32 -15.04 -2.46
CA SER A 31 -6.95 -16.45 -2.56
C SER A 31 -5.44 -16.68 -2.67
N LEU A 32 -4.67 -15.71 -3.16
CA LEU A 32 -3.21 -15.75 -3.21
C LEU A 32 -2.56 -15.59 -1.83
N PHE A 33 -3.31 -15.15 -0.84
CA PHE A 33 -2.86 -14.91 0.51
C PHE A 33 -3.68 -15.78 1.46
N PRO A 34 -3.44 -17.10 1.50
CA PRO A 34 -4.36 -18.04 2.16
C PRO A 34 -4.51 -17.75 3.65
N ARG A 35 -3.47 -17.28 4.35
CA ARG A 35 -3.62 -16.85 5.75
C ARG A 35 -4.56 -15.65 5.86
N LEU A 36 -4.45 -14.71 4.93
CA LEU A 36 -5.28 -13.51 4.89
C LEU A 36 -6.72 -13.84 4.46
N ALA A 37 -6.91 -14.79 3.54
CA ALA A 37 -8.21 -15.34 3.14
C ALA A 37 -8.92 -16.02 4.32
N LEU A 38 -8.18 -16.77 5.16
CA LEU A 38 -8.72 -17.35 6.39
C LEU A 38 -9.10 -16.27 7.43
N LEU A 39 -8.38 -15.15 7.43
CA LEU A 39 -8.73 -13.98 8.24
C LEU A 39 -9.91 -13.17 7.64
N GLN A 40 -10.44 -13.53 6.45
CA GLN A 40 -11.63 -12.89 5.86
C GLN A 40 -12.96 -13.30 6.51
N LYS A 41 -13.02 -13.26 7.83
CA LYS A 41 -14.06 -12.39 8.39
C LYS A 41 -13.33 -11.10 8.70
N PRO A 42 -13.40 -10.04 7.84
CA PRO A 42 -13.04 -8.72 8.30
C PRO A 42 -13.89 -8.49 9.55
N GLY A 43 -13.28 -8.72 10.71
CA GLY A 43 -13.93 -8.64 12.00
C GLY A 43 -14.43 -7.22 12.05
N ARG A 44 -15.75 -7.09 11.86
CA ARG A 44 -16.57 -5.88 11.91
C ARG A 44 -15.70 -4.71 12.34
N ALA A 45 -15.20 -3.92 11.37
CA ALA A 45 -14.36 -2.76 11.68
C ALA A 45 -15.00 -2.07 12.88
N PRO A 46 -14.28 -1.85 14.00
CA PRO A 46 -14.89 -1.24 15.16
C PRO A 46 -15.54 0.04 14.66
N LYS A 47 -16.86 0.15 14.86
CA LYS A 47 -17.81 1.13 14.27
C LYS A 47 -17.43 2.60 14.47
N ARG A 48 -16.26 2.91 15.03
CA ARG A 48 -15.86 4.19 15.62
C ARG A 48 -14.58 4.81 15.04
N PHE A 49 -13.94 4.21 14.04
CA PHE A 49 -12.76 4.83 13.42
C PHE A 49 -12.96 4.97 11.92
N ALA A 50 -13.32 6.19 11.48
CA ALA A 50 -13.13 6.58 10.10
C ALA A 50 -11.65 6.31 9.72
N PRO A 51 -11.39 5.70 8.55
CA PRO A 51 -10.02 5.43 8.15
C PRO A 51 -9.27 6.76 8.03
N ARG A 52 -8.09 6.84 8.64
CA ARG A 52 -7.24 8.04 8.59
C ARG A 52 -6.52 8.20 7.23
N PHE A 53 -6.96 7.46 6.22
CA PHE A 53 -6.37 7.35 4.88
C PHE A 53 -7.50 7.08 3.88
N VAL A 54 -7.28 7.34 2.60
CA VAL A 54 -8.28 7.06 1.56
C VAL A 54 -8.41 5.54 1.36
N PRO A 55 -9.60 4.94 1.55
CA PRO A 55 -9.80 3.51 1.33
C PRO A 55 -9.40 3.10 -0.08
N HIS A 56 -8.70 1.97 -0.20
CA HIS A 56 -8.26 1.44 -1.48
C HIS A 56 -8.25 -0.10 -1.43
N PRO A 57 -8.56 -0.82 -2.53
CA PRO A 57 -8.53 -2.29 -2.55
C PRO A 57 -7.22 -2.90 -2.05
N PHE A 58 -6.08 -2.29 -2.39
CA PHE A 58 -4.75 -2.71 -1.93
C PHE A 58 -4.45 -2.43 -0.45
N ARG A 59 -5.33 -1.66 0.23
CA ARG A 59 -5.18 -1.27 1.64
C ARG A 59 -6.52 -1.42 2.36
N PRO A 60 -6.99 -2.65 2.60
CA PRO A 60 -8.21 -2.87 3.35
C PRO A 60 -8.11 -2.29 4.76
N ASN A 61 -9.26 -1.91 5.33
CA ASN A 61 -9.33 -1.42 6.70
C ASN A 61 -9.16 -2.57 7.70
N VAL A 62 -7.91 -2.80 8.10
CA VAL A 62 -7.51 -3.83 9.06
C VAL A 62 -6.86 -3.21 10.32
N PRO A 63 -6.80 -3.94 11.45
CA PRO A 63 -6.07 -3.51 12.64
C PRO A 63 -4.62 -3.12 12.32
N ALA A 64 -4.03 -2.23 13.13
CA ALA A 64 -2.67 -1.76 12.91
C ALA A 64 -1.65 -2.91 12.83
N SER A 65 -1.78 -3.92 13.68
CA SER A 65 -0.92 -5.11 13.69
C SER A 65 -0.97 -5.95 12.42
N GLU A 66 -1.97 -5.75 11.57
CA GLU A 66 -2.19 -6.56 10.37
C GLU A 66 -1.75 -5.82 9.10
N ARG A 67 -1.74 -4.49 9.09
CA ARG A 67 -1.47 -3.67 7.88
C ARG A 67 -0.22 -4.10 7.12
N ILE A 68 0.86 -4.43 7.82
CA ILE A 68 2.13 -4.81 7.17
C ILE A 68 2.01 -6.06 6.28
N PHE A 69 1.06 -6.95 6.59
CA PHE A 69 0.80 -8.17 5.81
C PHE A 69 -0.31 -7.97 4.75
N PHE A 70 -1.34 -7.18 5.09
CA PHE A 70 -2.54 -7.03 4.24
C PHE A 70 -2.46 -5.87 3.25
N TRP A 71 -1.56 -4.90 3.46
CA TRP A 71 -1.37 -3.81 2.53
C TRP A 71 -0.39 -4.24 1.46
N VAL A 72 -0.88 -4.29 0.22
CA VAL A 72 -0.20 -4.88 -0.92
C VAL A 72 0.00 -3.84 -2.03
N SER A 73 0.63 -4.24 -3.13
CA SER A 73 0.70 -3.46 -4.36
C SER A 73 0.61 -4.37 -5.58
N PRO A 74 0.43 -3.83 -6.80
CA PRO A 74 0.47 -4.64 -8.02
C PRO A 74 1.73 -5.51 -8.14
N ASP A 75 2.90 -4.96 -7.76
CA ASP A 75 4.16 -5.70 -7.73
C ASP A 75 4.13 -6.84 -6.70
N SER A 76 3.69 -6.59 -5.47
CA SER A 76 3.65 -7.64 -4.44
C SER A 76 2.62 -8.74 -4.77
N ILE A 77 1.51 -8.39 -5.41
CA ILE A 77 0.55 -9.36 -5.95
C ILE A 77 1.20 -10.22 -7.03
N SER A 78 1.98 -9.61 -7.93
CA SER A 78 2.68 -10.33 -8.99
C SER A 78 3.72 -11.31 -8.42
N ARG A 79 4.46 -10.89 -7.39
CA ARG A 79 5.39 -11.75 -6.64
C ARG A 79 4.66 -12.90 -5.96
N ARG A 80 3.52 -12.61 -5.31
CA ARG A 80 2.70 -13.63 -4.67
C ARG A 80 2.12 -14.64 -5.66
N ARG A 81 1.71 -14.21 -6.86
CA ARG A 81 1.29 -15.12 -7.94
C ARG A 81 2.39 -16.10 -8.32
N LEU A 82 3.62 -15.61 -8.48
CA LEU A 82 4.77 -16.46 -8.79
C LEU A 82 5.02 -17.49 -7.68
N LEU A 83 4.90 -17.08 -6.42
CA LEU A 83 5.03 -17.99 -5.28
C LEU A 83 3.91 -19.05 -5.28
N ALA A 84 2.67 -18.63 -5.49
CA ALA A 84 1.50 -19.52 -5.53
C ALA A 84 1.52 -20.50 -6.71
N SER A 85 2.22 -20.17 -7.81
CA SER A 85 2.40 -21.10 -8.93
C SER A 85 3.37 -22.26 -8.62
N LYS A 86 4.22 -22.11 -7.60
CA LYS A 86 5.29 -23.06 -7.27
C LYS A 86 5.00 -23.91 -6.03
N PHE A 87 4.11 -23.46 -5.16
CA PHE A 87 3.89 -24.05 -3.84
C PHE A 87 2.41 -24.28 -3.58
N SER A 88 2.12 -25.35 -2.84
CA SER A 88 0.76 -25.69 -2.40
C SER A 88 0.24 -24.73 -1.33
N ILE A 89 -1.09 -24.67 -1.17
CA ILE A 89 -1.75 -23.82 -0.16
C ILE A 89 -1.23 -24.09 1.26
N PRO A 90 -1.04 -25.34 1.74
CA PRO A 90 -0.49 -25.58 3.07
C PRO A 90 0.92 -25.02 3.26
N GLN A 91 1.77 -25.09 2.23
CA GLN A 91 3.12 -24.53 2.29
C GLN A 91 3.08 -23.00 2.39
N LEU A 92 2.23 -22.35 1.61
CA LEU A 92 2.03 -20.90 1.67
C LEU A 92 1.47 -20.45 3.03
N LEU A 93 0.57 -21.23 3.63
CA LEU A 93 0.07 -20.97 4.98
C LEU A 93 1.18 -21.05 6.02
N THR A 94 2.03 -22.08 5.97
CA THR A 94 3.19 -22.21 6.86
C THR A 94 4.15 -21.03 6.70
N TYR A 95 4.43 -20.62 5.45
CA TYR A 95 5.25 -19.45 5.15
C TYR A 95 4.66 -18.16 5.73
N ASP A 96 3.38 -17.88 5.48
CA ASP A 96 2.70 -16.70 6.02
C ASP A 96 2.67 -16.73 7.55
N ASN A 97 2.50 -17.91 8.15
CA ASN A 97 2.53 -18.08 9.60
C ASN A 97 3.90 -17.76 10.20
N ALA A 98 4.97 -18.19 9.54
CA ALA A 98 6.33 -17.88 9.95
C ALA A 98 6.62 -16.37 9.86
N LEU A 99 6.17 -15.70 8.80
CA LEU A 99 6.33 -14.24 8.66
C LEU A 99 5.57 -13.45 9.75
N VAL A 100 4.39 -13.90 10.15
CA VAL A 100 3.68 -13.25 11.25
C VAL A 100 4.37 -13.50 12.58
N ALA A 101 4.85 -14.73 12.81
CA ALA A 101 5.56 -15.09 14.03
C ALA A 101 6.93 -14.38 14.16
N SER A 102 7.53 -13.94 13.06
CA SER A 102 8.82 -13.23 13.09
C SER A 102 8.74 -11.81 13.64
N LEU A 103 7.53 -11.26 13.88
CA LEU A 103 7.34 -9.92 14.43
C LEU A 103 6.48 -9.96 15.69
N ALA A 104 7.02 -9.45 16.79
CA ALA A 104 6.26 -9.26 18.03
C ALA A 104 5.07 -8.31 17.82
N ASP A 105 3.99 -8.50 18.57
CA ASP A 105 2.73 -7.77 18.43
C ASP A 105 2.88 -6.24 18.50
N GLY A 106 3.66 -5.76 19.47
CA GLY A 106 3.97 -4.34 19.59
C GLY A 106 4.70 -3.78 18.37
N THR A 107 5.63 -4.56 17.80
CA THR A 107 6.35 -4.21 16.57
C THR A 107 5.41 -4.19 15.37
N ARG A 108 4.47 -5.13 15.27
CA ARG A 108 3.45 -5.15 14.23
C ARG A 108 2.57 -3.89 14.26
N VAL A 109 2.11 -3.49 15.44
CA VAL A 109 1.32 -2.26 15.62
C VAL A 109 2.15 -1.02 15.26
N LEU A 110 3.41 -0.96 15.71
CA LEU A 110 4.32 0.14 15.42
C LEU A 110 4.55 0.29 13.91
N TYR A 111 4.84 -0.80 13.21
CA TYR A 111 5.05 -0.80 11.77
C TYR A 111 3.77 -0.47 11.01
N GLY A 112 2.62 -1.00 11.45
CA GLY A 112 1.33 -0.58 10.89
C GLY A 112 0.99 0.89 11.10
N GLY A 113 1.57 1.54 12.11
CA GLY A 113 1.55 3.00 12.29
C GLY A 113 2.43 3.71 11.27
N ALA A 114 3.66 3.24 11.07
CA ALA A 114 4.58 3.77 10.06
C ALA A 114 3.97 3.76 8.65
N LEU A 115 3.25 2.70 8.31
CA LEU A 115 2.55 2.56 7.04
C LEU A 115 1.45 3.62 6.86
N ILE A 116 0.70 3.96 7.92
CA ILE A 116 -0.29 5.04 7.87
C ILE A 116 0.40 6.38 7.58
N ASP A 117 1.49 6.69 8.28
CA ASP A 117 2.20 7.97 8.11
C ASP A 117 2.67 8.13 6.65
N TRP A 118 3.17 7.06 6.04
CA TRP A 118 3.56 7.01 4.62
C TRP A 118 2.37 7.20 3.68
N ILE A 119 1.30 6.42 3.86
CA ILE A 119 0.13 6.48 2.96
C ILE A 119 -0.56 7.84 3.04
N GLN A 120 -0.65 8.44 4.23
CA GLN A 120 -1.18 9.80 4.38
C GLN A 120 -0.32 10.84 3.64
N TRP A 121 1.01 10.67 3.66
CA TRP A 121 1.88 11.52 2.88
C TRP A 121 1.68 11.30 1.38
N CYS A 122 1.53 10.05 0.93
CA CYS A 122 1.20 9.73 -0.46
C CYS A 122 -0.12 10.36 -0.90
N ASP A 123 -1.15 10.31 -0.05
CA ASP A 123 -2.45 10.94 -0.33
C ASP A 123 -2.31 12.46 -0.49
N ARG A 124 -1.54 13.13 0.38
CA ARG A 124 -1.26 14.58 0.28
C ARG A 124 -0.48 14.96 -0.97
N MET A 125 0.48 14.11 -1.36
CA MET A 125 1.30 14.30 -2.55
C MET A 125 0.62 13.81 -3.83
N THR A 126 -0.63 13.30 -3.74
CA THR A 126 -1.39 12.70 -4.84
C THR A 126 -0.60 11.61 -5.59
N LEU A 127 0.20 10.83 -4.85
CA LEU A 127 1.04 9.80 -5.45
C LEU A 127 0.17 8.66 -6.01
N PRO A 128 0.42 8.24 -7.26
CA PRO A 128 -0.28 7.13 -7.86
C PRO A 128 0.10 5.83 -7.15
N GLU A 129 -0.82 4.87 -7.19
CA GLU A 129 -0.75 3.64 -6.41
C GLU A 129 0.51 2.81 -6.68
N ASN A 130 0.94 2.75 -7.94
CA ASN A 130 2.15 2.05 -8.38
C ASN A 130 3.46 2.64 -7.82
N ARG A 131 3.44 3.85 -7.28
CA ARG A 131 4.60 4.49 -6.63
C ARG A 131 4.57 4.37 -5.10
N ARG A 132 3.48 3.86 -4.53
CA ARG A 132 3.35 3.72 -3.07
C ARG A 132 4.10 2.50 -2.54
N LEU A 133 4.29 1.48 -3.38
CA LEU A 133 5.12 0.31 -3.14
C LEU A 133 5.38 -0.42 -4.49
N PRO A 134 6.63 -0.65 -4.91
CA PRO A 134 7.89 -0.32 -4.24
C PRO A 134 8.10 1.18 -4.08
N ILE A 135 8.65 1.62 -2.94
CA ILE A 135 8.91 3.04 -2.68
C ILE A 135 10.18 3.46 -3.41
N ALA A 136 10.08 4.44 -4.30
CA ALA A 136 11.24 5.03 -4.97
C ALA A 136 12.11 5.80 -3.97
N ARG A 137 13.42 5.83 -4.24
CA ARG A 137 14.40 6.51 -3.37
C ARG A 137 14.04 7.96 -3.10
N ASP A 138 13.66 8.71 -4.15
CA ASP A 138 13.37 10.14 -4.03
C ASP A 138 12.08 10.40 -3.27
N ASP A 139 11.07 9.54 -3.42
CA ASP A 139 9.83 9.65 -2.64
C ASP A 139 10.10 9.39 -1.14
N LEU A 140 10.97 8.42 -0.83
CA LEU A 140 11.38 8.15 0.55
C LEU A 140 12.17 9.32 1.16
N ARG A 141 13.05 9.96 0.38
CA ARG A 141 13.80 11.16 0.79
C ARG A 141 12.85 12.32 1.09
N MET A 142 11.94 12.62 0.15
CA MET A 142 10.99 13.73 0.31
C MET A 142 10.03 13.49 1.47
N PHE A 143 9.59 12.25 1.67
CA PHE A 143 8.81 11.89 2.84
C PHE A 143 9.57 12.14 4.14
N LEU A 144 10.82 11.67 4.26
CA LEU A 144 11.60 11.86 5.48
C LEU A 144 11.93 13.33 5.72
N ALA A 145 12.23 14.09 4.66
CA ALA A 145 12.42 15.54 4.72
C ALA A 145 11.17 16.25 5.28
N SER A 146 9.97 15.80 4.90
CA SER A 146 8.70 16.34 5.44
C SER A 146 8.49 16.10 6.94
N LYS A 147 9.29 15.23 7.56
CA LYS A 147 9.23 14.92 9.00
C LYS A 147 10.26 15.70 9.82
N VAL A 148 11.22 16.37 9.18
CA VAL A 148 12.24 17.19 9.86
C VAL A 148 11.55 18.34 10.61
N GLY A 149 11.95 18.58 11.86
CA GLY A 149 11.32 19.57 12.75
C GLY A 149 9.95 19.18 13.32
N VAL A 150 9.33 18.10 12.82
CA VAL A 150 7.99 17.65 13.25
C VAL A 150 8.10 16.44 14.18
N GLU A 151 9.00 15.51 13.88
CA GLU A 151 9.14 14.24 14.59
C GLU A 151 10.56 14.04 15.14
N GLY A 152 10.65 13.41 16.31
CA GLY A 152 11.95 13.05 16.90
C GLY A 152 12.65 11.88 16.19
N ALA A 153 13.96 11.76 16.44
CA ALA A 153 14.85 10.75 15.84
C ALA A 153 14.31 9.32 15.95
N SER A 154 13.84 8.94 17.14
CA SER A 154 13.33 7.60 17.43
C SER A 154 12.10 7.26 16.60
N LYS A 155 11.19 8.24 16.41
CA LYS A 155 9.99 8.04 15.58
C LYS A 155 10.38 7.85 14.10
N SER A 156 11.25 8.70 13.57
CA SER A 156 11.70 8.58 12.18
C SER A 156 12.43 7.25 11.90
N SER A 157 13.19 6.74 12.88
CA SER A 157 13.85 5.43 12.79
C SER A 157 12.84 4.28 12.77
N ASN A 158 11.82 4.34 13.63
CA ASN A 158 10.74 3.35 13.65
C ASN A 158 9.93 3.36 12.35
N VAL A 159 9.70 4.55 11.78
CA VAL A 159 9.01 4.69 10.49
C VAL A 159 9.80 4.01 9.37
N LEU A 160 11.09 4.31 9.23
CA LEU A 160 11.94 3.67 8.21
C LEU A 160 12.04 2.15 8.40
N ALA A 161 12.16 1.68 9.65
CA ALA A 161 12.18 0.25 9.95
C ALA A 161 10.88 -0.44 9.52
N GLY A 162 9.72 0.19 9.78
CA GLY A 162 8.42 -0.32 9.35
C GLY A 162 8.26 -0.36 7.83
N LEU A 163 8.69 0.70 7.12
CA LEU A 163 8.65 0.72 5.66
C LEU A 163 9.59 -0.32 5.04
N ARG A 164 10.79 -0.50 5.59
CA ARG A 164 11.71 -1.55 5.14
C ARG A 164 11.14 -2.95 5.37
N ALA A 165 10.59 -3.21 6.56
CA ALA A 165 9.96 -4.49 6.87
C ALA A 165 8.78 -4.77 5.93
N TRP A 166 8.00 -3.74 5.57
CA TRP A 166 6.91 -3.88 4.60
C TRP A 166 7.41 -4.29 3.22
N HIS A 167 8.51 -3.71 2.72
CA HIS A 167 9.10 -4.15 1.45
C HIS A 167 9.54 -5.62 1.48
N ILE A 168 10.20 -6.01 2.57
CA ILE A 168 10.69 -7.39 2.75
C ILE A 168 9.53 -8.38 2.78
N ILE A 169 8.48 -8.11 3.56
CA ILE A 169 7.30 -8.97 3.68
C ILE A 169 6.53 -9.06 2.37
N GLN A 170 6.47 -7.97 1.61
CA GLN A 170 5.78 -7.91 0.32
C GLN A 170 6.65 -8.38 -0.86
N ASP A 171 7.88 -8.83 -0.60
CA ASP A 171 8.84 -9.31 -1.60
C ASP A 171 9.11 -8.29 -2.73
N VAL A 172 9.31 -7.03 -2.36
CA VAL A 172 9.60 -5.93 -3.29
C VAL A 172 10.93 -5.24 -2.98
N PRO A 173 11.61 -4.64 -3.98
CA PRO A 173 12.92 -4.02 -3.78
C PRO A 173 12.88 -2.82 -2.82
N TRP A 174 13.79 -2.79 -1.85
CA TRP A 174 13.99 -1.66 -0.95
C TRP A 174 15.03 -0.68 -1.51
N ALA A 175 14.66 0.59 -1.68
CA ALA A 175 15.55 1.63 -2.22
C ALA A 175 16.18 2.53 -1.13
N GLY A 176 16.01 2.20 0.15
CA GLY A 176 16.37 3.08 1.27
C GLY A 176 17.76 2.90 1.86
N ASP A 177 18.63 2.06 1.26
CA ASP A 177 20.05 2.00 1.60
C ASP A 177 20.78 3.19 0.95
N ASP A 178 20.49 4.39 1.45
CA ASP A 178 20.90 5.65 0.85
C ASP A 178 21.48 6.61 1.90
N LEU A 179 22.67 7.14 1.62
CA LEU A 179 23.38 8.07 2.50
C LEU A 179 22.55 9.33 2.78
N ILE A 180 21.78 9.83 1.81
CA ILE A 180 20.96 11.04 2.00
C ILE A 180 19.89 10.80 3.08
N LEU A 181 19.27 9.61 3.13
CA LEU A 181 18.32 9.26 4.19
C LEU A 181 18.98 9.29 5.58
N SER A 182 20.26 8.92 5.68
CA SER A 182 20.99 9.02 6.94
C SER A 182 21.19 10.47 7.41
N TYR A 183 21.42 11.41 6.49
CA TYR A 183 21.50 12.85 6.79
C TYR A 183 20.15 13.39 7.21
N LEU A 184 19.08 13.07 6.47
CA LEU A 184 17.72 13.51 6.79
C LEU A 184 17.26 12.99 8.16
N ARG A 185 17.58 11.73 8.49
CA ARG A 185 17.33 11.16 9.82
C ARG A 185 18.11 11.86 10.94
N ARG A 186 19.33 12.32 10.66
CA ARG A 186 20.06 13.14 11.65
C ARG A 186 19.45 14.53 11.80
N ALA A 187 18.95 15.11 10.70
CA ALA A 187 18.24 16.38 10.75
C ALA A 187 16.96 16.30 11.61
N THR A 188 16.19 15.20 11.54
CA THR A 188 15.02 15.00 12.43
C THR A 188 15.44 14.96 13.90
N ALA A 189 16.60 14.39 14.23
CA ALA A 189 17.13 14.35 15.59
C ALA A 189 17.54 15.74 16.10
N SER A 190 18.24 16.51 15.27
CA SER A 190 18.77 17.82 15.65
C SER A 190 17.71 18.92 15.75
N THR A 191 16.57 18.74 15.07
CA THR A 191 15.49 19.74 15.00
C THR A 191 14.25 19.31 15.79
N ALA A 192 14.36 18.22 16.55
CA ALA A 192 13.24 17.68 17.30
C ALA A 192 12.76 18.70 18.35
N PRO A 193 11.44 18.93 18.48
CA PRO A 193 10.93 19.84 19.49
C PRO A 193 11.28 19.36 20.90
N PRO A 194 11.44 20.27 21.88
CA PRO A 194 11.85 19.93 23.24
C PRO A 194 10.92 18.92 23.94
N SER A 195 9.65 18.83 23.50
CA SER A 195 8.68 17.83 23.98
C SER A 195 9.00 16.38 23.59
N SER A 196 9.97 16.15 22.71
CA SER A 196 10.37 14.81 22.26
C SER A 196 11.48 14.18 23.10
N PHE A 197 12.10 14.94 24.01
CA PHE A 197 13.09 14.42 24.96
C PHE A 197 12.37 13.80 26.16
N ARG A 198 12.78 12.59 26.53
CA ARG A 198 12.31 11.94 27.77
C ARG A 198 13.04 12.60 28.95
N PRO A 199 12.36 13.05 30.01
CA PRO A 199 13.03 13.51 31.22
C PRO A 199 13.86 12.35 31.83
N PRO A 200 14.97 12.67 32.52
CA PRO A 200 15.88 11.69 33.11
C PRO A 200 15.22 10.82 34.17
#